data_AF-A0A6N0LQ21-F1
#
_entry.id   AF-A0A6N0LQ21-F1
#
_cell.length_a   1.000
_cell.length_b   1.000
_cell.length_c   1.000
_cell.angle_alpha   90.00
_cell.angle_beta   90.00
_cell.angle_gamma   90.00
#
_symmetry.space_group_name_H-M   'P 1'
#
loop_
_entity.id
_entity.type
_entity.pdbx_description
1 polymer ?
#
loop_
_entity_poly.entity_id
_entity_poly.type
_entity_poly.pdbx_seq_one_letter_code
_entity_poly.pdbx_strand_id
1 'polypeptide(L)' 'MQVGQSMIALRYFAFFVLLLAGLLSAIKQMSLALDEGNLEQFTLWTGIASIIAGLPIILW' A
#
# COMPACT_ATOMS: atom_id res chain seq x y z
N MET A 1 11.45 23.33 -19.67
CA MET A 1 10.21 23.24 -18.86
C MET A 1 9.56 21.86 -18.87
N GLN A 2 9.52 21.14 -20.00
CA GLN A 2 8.84 19.84 -20.12
C GLN A 2 9.47 18.68 -19.28
N VAL A 3 10.81 18.64 -19.17
CA VAL A 3 11.53 17.58 -18.43
C VAL A 3 11.23 17.59 -16.92
N GLY A 4 11.05 18.77 -16.32
CA GLY A 4 10.75 18.90 -14.89
C GLY A 4 9.39 18.32 -14.51
N GLN A 5 8.38 18.49 -15.37
CA GLN A 5 7.04 17.92 -15.18
C GLN A 5 7.07 16.39 -15.30
N SER A 6 7.82 15.83 -16.25
CA SER A 6 7.99 14.38 -16.40
C SER A 6 8.63 13.72 -15.18
N MET A 7 9.62 14.36 -14.55
CA MET A 7 10.25 13.87 -13.33
C MET A 7 9.30 13.87 -12.13
N ILE A 8 8.43 14.87 -12.03
CA ILE A 8 7.41 14.95 -10.98
C ILE A 8 6.37 13.84 -11.16
N ALA A 9 5.87 13.64 -12.38
CA ALA A 9 4.92 12.57 -12.71
C ALA A 9 5.50 11.18 -12.40
N LEU A 10 6.78 10.94 -12.72
CA LEU A 10 7.46 9.68 -12.43
C LEU A 10 7.56 9.41 -10.93
N ARG A 11 7.85 10.43 -10.11
CA ARG A 11 7.92 10.31 -8.65
C ARG A 11 6.57 9.93 -8.05
N TYR A 12 5.48 10.57 -8.50
CA TYR A 12 4.14 10.21 -8.06
C TYR A 12 3.72 8.81 -8.53
N PHE A 13 4.02 8.47 -9.78
CA PHE A 13 3.76 7.13 -10.29
C PHE A 13 4.48 6.06 -9.45
N ALA A 14 5.77 6.23 -9.20
CA ALA A 14 6.55 5.33 -8.35
C ALA A 14 5.96 5.23 -6.93
N PHE A 15 5.53 6.35 -6.35
CA PHE A 15 4.89 6.37 -5.04
C PHE A 15 3.59 5.54 -5.02
N PHE A 16 2.69 5.74 -5.98
CA PHE A 16 1.45 4.95 -6.05
C PHE A 16 1.69 3.47 -6.34
N VAL A 17 2.69 3.13 -7.16
CA VAL A 17 3.09 1.74 -7.40
C VAL A 17 3.61 1.09 -6.11
N LEU A 18 4.40 1.80 -5.31
CA LEU A 18 4.87 1.31 -4.01
C LEU A 18 3.71 1.06 -3.04
N LEU A 19 2.74 1.98 -2.97
CA LEU A 19 1.54 1.80 -2.14
C LEU A 19 0.72 0.59 -2.61
N LEU A 20 0.53 0.44 -3.92
CA LEU A 20 -0.17 -0.71 -4.50
C LEU A 20 0.53 -2.03 -4.17
N ALA A 21 1.85 -2.10 -4.33
CA ALA A 21 2.62 -3.29 -3.99
C ALA A 21 2.52 -3.63 -2.49
N GLY A 22 2.56 -2.62 -1.62
CA GLY A 22 2.35 -2.78 -0.18
C GLY A 22 0.97 -3.32 0.16
N LEU A 23 -0.08 -2.79 -0.46
CA LEU A 23 -1.46 -3.26 -0.30
C LEU A 23 -1.64 -4.71 -0.75
N LEU A 24 -1.13 -5.07 -1.93
CA LEU A 24 -1.19 -6.44 -2.44
C LEU A 24 -0.44 -7.42 -1.53
N SER A 25 0.71 -7.00 -0.98
CA SER A 25 1.45 -7.80 0.00
C SER A 25 0.64 -7.99 1.29
N ALA A 26 0.05 -6.92 1.83
CA ALA A 26 -0.79 -7.01 3.02
C ALA A 26 -2.00 -7.94 2.80
N ILE A 27 -2.65 -7.86 1.62
CA ILE A 27 -3.76 -8.77 1.26
C ILE A 27 -3.29 -10.22 1.24
N LYS A 28 -2.15 -10.51 0.61
CA LYS A 28 -1.59 -11.87 0.59
C LYS A 28 -1.33 -12.39 2.01
N GLN A 29 -0.78 -11.55 2.88
CA GLN A 29 -0.50 -11.93 4.26
C GLN A 29 -1.77 -12.09 5.10
N MET A 30 -2.81 -11.29 4.84
CA MET A 30 -4.14 -11.48 5.42
C MET A 30 -4.75 -12.83 5.01
N SER A 31 -4.66 -13.20 3.73
CA SER A 31 -5.11 -14.53 3.26
C SER A 31 -4.38 -15.66 3.98
N LEU A 32 -3.05 -15.59 4.09
CA LEU A 32 -2.27 -16.60 4.79
C LEU A 32 -2.65 -16.70 6.28
N ALA A 33 -2.83 -15.56 6.94
CA ALA A 33 -3.25 -15.54 8.35
C ALA A 33 -4.64 -16.15 8.55
N LEU A 34 -5.58 -15.96 7.61
CA LEU A 34 -6.88 -16.61 7.64
C LEU A 34 -6.77 -18.12 7.42
N ASP A 35 -5.92 -18.57 6.49
CA ASP A 35 -5.67 -19.99 6.23
C ASP A 35 -5.09 -20.69 7.47
N GLU A 36 -4.24 -19.99 8.23
CA GLU A 36 -3.65 -20.47 9.48
C GLU A 36 -4.57 -20.31 10.71
N GLY A 37 -5.73 -19.66 10.57
CA GLY A 37 -6.64 -19.34 11.68
C GLY A 37 -6.08 -18.29 12.66
N ASN A 38 -5.05 -17.53 12.26
CA ASN A 38 -4.36 -16.55 13.08
C ASN A 38 -4.98 -15.15 12.95
N LEU A 39 -6.02 -14.89 13.77
CA LEU A 39 -6.74 -13.61 13.76
C LEU A 39 -5.91 -12.41 14.24
N GLU A 40 -4.90 -12.63 15.09
CA GLU A 40 -4.00 -11.56 15.55
C GLU A 40 -3.19 -11.02 14.36
N GLN A 41 -2.56 -11.92 13.61
CA GLN A 41 -1.79 -11.56 12.42
C GLN A 41 -2.68 -10.98 11.32
N PHE A 42 -3.89 -11.50 11.14
CA PHE A 42 -4.88 -10.91 10.23
C PHE A 42 -5.21 -9.46 10.61
N THR A 43 -5.47 -9.19 11.90
CA THR A 43 -5.78 -7.85 12.40
C THR A 43 -4.61 -6.89 12.20
N LEU A 44 -3.38 -7.35 12.43
CA LEU A 44 -2.17 -6.58 12.17
C LEU A 44 -2.04 -6.19 10.69
N TRP A 45 -2.18 -7.15 9.76
CA TRP A 45 -2.10 -6.85 8.33
C TRP A 45 -3.26 -5.99 7.83
N THR A 46 -4.45 -6.12 8.43
CA THR A 46 -5.60 -5.24 8.16
C THR A 46 -5.31 -3.80 8.59
N GLY A 47 -4.68 -3.61 9.75
CA GLY A 47 -4.25 -2.29 10.22
C GLY A 47 -3.22 -1.67 9.29
N ILE A 48 -2.20 -2.45 8.89
CA ILE A 48 -1.18 -2.00 7.93
C ILE A 48 -1.82 -1.60 6.60
N ALA A 49 -2.71 -2.44 6.05
CA ALA A 49 -3.41 -2.15 4.81
C ALA A 49 -4.25 -0.86 4.91
N SER A 50 -4.89 -0.62 6.06
CA SER A 50 -5.68 0.58 6.32
C SER A 50 -4.81 1.85 6.32
N ILE A 51 -3.63 1.80 6.92
CA ILE A 51 -2.66 2.91 6.89
C ILE A 51 -2.20 3.18 5.45
N ILE A 52 -1.85 2.13 4.70
CA ILE A 52 -1.42 2.26 3.29
C ILE A 52 -2.53 2.87 2.43
N ALA A 53 -3.77 2.43 2.62
CA ALA A 53 -4.93 2.95 1.90
C ALA A 53 -5.25 4.42 2.25
N GLY A 54 -4.94 4.86 3.48
CA GLY A 54 -5.16 6.24 3.93
C GLY A 54 -4.10 7.24 3.48
N LEU A 55 -2.86 6.78 3.20
CA LEU A 55 -1.74 7.65 2.82
C LEU A 55 -2.04 8.58 1.63
N PRO A 56 -2.64 8.10 0.52
CA PRO A 56 -3.02 8.97 -0.61
C PRO A 56 -3.94 10.13 -0.22
N ILE A 57 -4.86 9.91 0.73
CA ILE A 57 -5.87 10.89 1.15
C ILE A 57 -5.25 11.94 2.07
N ILE A 58 -4.26 11.57 2.87
CA ILE A 58 -3.61 12.47 3.84
C ILE A 58 -2.55 13.36 3.16
N LEU A 59 -1.88 12.83 2.13
CA LEU A 59 -0.73 13.48 1.49
C LEU A 59 -1.09 14.31 0.25
N TRP A 60 -2.37 14.34 -0.15
CA TRP A 60 -2.87 15.07 -1.33
C TRP A 60 -4.09 15.89 -0.99
#